data_AF-A0A535A109-F1
#
_entry.id   AF-A0A535A109-F1
#
_cell.length_a   1.000
_cell.length_b   1.000
_cell.length_c   1.000
_cell.angle_alpha   90.00
_cell.angle_beta   90.00
_cell.angle_gamma   90.00
#
_symmetry.space_group_name_H-M   'P 1'
#
loop_
_entity.id
_entity.type
_entity.pdbx_description
1 polymer ?
#
loop_
_entity_poly.entity_id
_entity_poly.type
_entity_poly.pdbx_seq_one_letter_code
_entity_poly.pdbx_strand_id
1 'polypeptide(L)'
;MNELRLVVVTGLSGSGKSTAIKVLEDLGFYCIDNLPVALIPRFVEVWESSDEEVQRVALGLDVRERHFLDEFPRIFEELRARGVALEVLYLEASDDQLVRRFSETRRPHPAAPGGVLADSIRREREKLRPLREVADRVLDTSALTVHELRSALRDLVERPEAGTMTITLVSFGYKYGLPTDADLALDCRFLPNPFFVEELRAKTGADPAVADWVLRREESQEFLGRVLDLHRDADR
;
A
#
# COMPACT_ATOMS: atom_id res chain seq x y z
N MET A 1 -19.31 9.68 16.55
CA MET A 1 -18.74 8.54 17.28
C MET A 1 -17.30 8.49 16.87
N ASN A 2 -16.36 8.55 17.83
CA ASN A 2 -14.95 8.45 17.48
C ASN A 2 -14.69 7.04 16.94
N GLU A 3 -14.07 6.99 15.77
CA GLU A 3 -13.81 5.75 15.05
C GLU A 3 -12.44 5.23 15.48
N LEU A 4 -12.38 3.98 15.93
CA LEU A 4 -11.13 3.34 16.37
C LEU A 4 -10.17 3.25 15.18
N ARG A 5 -9.06 3.98 15.25
CA ARG A 5 -7.95 3.86 14.30
C ARG A 5 -6.98 2.79 14.79
N LEU A 6 -6.91 1.68 14.07
CA LEU A 6 -6.04 0.55 14.37
C LEU A 6 -4.90 0.46 13.35
N VAL A 7 -3.66 0.63 13.79
CA VAL A 7 -2.47 0.48 12.95
C VAL A 7 -1.78 -0.84 13.30
N VAL A 8 -1.77 -1.78 12.37
CA VAL A 8 -1.05 -3.04 12.50
C VAL A 8 0.35 -2.86 11.94
N VAL A 9 1.37 -3.06 12.76
CA VAL A 9 2.79 -2.99 12.37
C VAL A 9 3.34 -4.39 12.24
N THR A 10 3.83 -4.74 11.05
CA THR A 10 4.42 -6.04 10.76
C THR A 10 5.56 -5.91 9.75
N GLY A 11 6.16 -7.03 9.34
CA GLY A 11 7.27 -7.06 8.40
C GLY A 11 8.43 -7.96 8.84
N LEU A 12 9.52 -7.91 8.09
CA LEU A 12 10.68 -8.79 8.29
C LEU A 12 11.35 -8.56 9.65
N SER A 13 11.94 -9.60 10.23
CA SER A 13 12.75 -9.45 11.42
C SER A 13 13.97 -8.56 11.10
N GLY A 14 14.19 -7.52 11.91
CA GLY A 14 15.25 -6.52 11.65
C GLY A 14 14.85 -5.35 10.74
N SER A 15 13.61 -5.29 10.22
CA SER A 15 13.14 -4.18 9.39
C SER A 15 12.82 -2.90 10.15
N GLY A 16 12.85 -2.91 11.49
CA GLY A 16 12.58 -1.73 12.32
C GLY A 16 11.20 -1.70 12.99
N LYS A 17 10.46 -2.82 13.02
CA LYS A 17 9.16 -2.93 13.72
C LYS A 17 9.15 -2.34 15.13
N SER A 18 10.14 -2.69 15.97
CA SER A 18 10.23 -2.15 17.33
C SER A 18 10.51 -0.65 17.38
N THR A 19 11.18 -0.10 16.36
CA THR A 19 11.33 1.36 16.22
C THR A 19 9.99 1.98 15.84
N ALA A 20 9.24 1.34 14.94
CA ALA A 20 7.95 1.82 14.49
C ALA A 20 6.92 1.87 15.63
N ILE A 21 6.83 0.83 16.44
CA ILE A 21 5.95 0.80 17.62
C ILE A 21 6.28 1.93 18.59
N LYS A 22 7.57 2.18 18.87
CA LYS A 22 8.00 3.31 19.72
C LYS A 22 7.63 4.67 19.15
N VAL A 23 7.75 4.84 17.83
CA VAL A 23 7.35 6.10 17.18
C VAL A 23 5.85 6.31 17.26
N LEU A 24 5.05 5.26 17.06
CA LEU A 24 3.60 5.33 17.23
C LEU A 24 3.21 5.67 18.66
N GLU A 25 3.91 5.11 19.65
CA GLU A 25 3.74 5.45 21.07
C GLU A 25 4.04 6.94 21.32
N ASP A 26 5.15 7.47 20.78
CA ASP A 26 5.49 8.90 20.84
C ASP A 26 4.44 9.80 20.16
N LEU A 27 3.66 9.25 19.22
CA LEU A 27 2.57 9.93 18.50
C LEU A 27 1.20 9.77 19.18
N GLY A 28 1.17 9.19 20.38
CA GLY A 28 -0.03 9.03 21.19
C GLY A 28 -0.90 7.82 20.83
N PHE A 29 -0.34 6.82 20.15
CA PHE A 29 -1.01 5.53 19.99
C PHE A 29 -0.85 4.69 21.26
N TYR A 30 -1.90 3.96 21.61
CA TYR A 30 -1.79 2.86 22.56
C TYR A 30 -1.13 1.66 21.87
N CYS A 31 0.10 1.35 22.26
CA CYS A 31 0.92 0.35 21.59
C CYS A 31 0.95 -0.98 22.34
N ILE A 32 0.66 -2.08 21.64
CA ILE A 32 0.93 -3.44 22.11
C ILE A 32 1.89 -4.11 21.14
N ASP A 33 3.03 -4.59 21.63
CA ASP A 33 3.98 -5.37 20.84
C ASP A 33 3.78 -6.88 21.05
N ASN A 34 4.07 -7.68 20.02
CA ASN A 34 4.00 -9.13 20.03
C ASN A 34 2.60 -9.71 20.40
N LEU A 35 1.52 -9.08 19.91
CA LEU A 35 0.16 -9.59 20.11
C LEU A 35 -0.14 -10.75 19.14
N PRO A 36 -0.59 -11.92 19.62
CA PRO A 36 -1.11 -12.97 18.75
C PRO A 36 -2.32 -12.49 17.94
N VAL A 37 -2.34 -12.75 16.64
CA VAL A 37 -3.39 -12.25 15.74
C VAL A 37 -4.78 -12.76 16.06
N ALA A 38 -4.88 -14.00 16.54
CA ALA A 38 -6.13 -14.58 17.00
C ALA A 38 -6.79 -13.76 18.14
N LEU A 39 -6.04 -12.91 18.83
CA LEU A 39 -6.54 -12.04 19.90
C LEU A 39 -6.97 -10.66 19.41
N ILE A 40 -6.67 -10.25 18.17
CA ILE A 40 -7.04 -8.94 17.64
C ILE A 40 -8.57 -8.73 17.67
N PRO A 41 -9.42 -9.68 17.22
CA PRO A 41 -10.87 -9.49 17.28
C PRO A 41 -11.38 -9.27 18.71
N ARG A 42 -10.83 -10.04 19.68
CA ARG A 42 -11.18 -9.90 21.10
C ARG A 42 -10.71 -8.59 21.69
N PHE A 43 -9.52 -8.14 21.30
CA PHE A 43 -9.00 -6.84 21.70
C PHE A 43 -9.92 -5.71 21.21
N VAL A 44 -10.34 -5.76 19.94
CA VAL A 44 -11.25 -4.77 19.36
C VAL A 44 -12.62 -4.81 20.05
N GLU A 45 -13.18 -6.00 20.33
CA GLU A 45 -14.44 -6.14 21.08
C GLU A 45 -14.38 -5.47 22.46
N VAL A 46 -13.28 -5.67 23.20
CA VAL A 46 -13.08 -5.03 24.50
C VAL A 46 -12.97 -3.52 24.34
N TRP A 47 -12.24 -3.04 23.34
CA TRP A 47 -12.04 -1.61 23.09
C TRP A 47 -13.32 -0.89 22.66
N GLU A 48 -14.16 -1.52 21.83
CA GLU A 48 -15.46 -0.99 21.45
C GLU A 48 -16.42 -0.92 22.66
N SER A 49 -16.23 -1.80 23.65
CA SER A 49 -17.04 -1.82 24.88
C SER A 49 -16.53 -0.89 25.98
N SER A 50 -15.32 -0.35 25.84
CA SER A 50 -14.73 0.56 26.81
C SER A 50 -15.02 2.02 26.42
N ASP A 51 -15.27 2.86 27.42
CA ASP A 51 -15.45 4.32 27.25
C ASP A 51 -14.05 5.00 27.15
N GLU A 52 -13.11 4.37 26.45
CA GLU A 52 -11.72 4.82 26.39
C GLU A 52 -11.57 6.08 25.51
N GLU A 53 -10.93 7.09 26.08
CA GLU A 53 -10.59 8.34 25.38
C GLU A 53 -9.58 8.10 24.25
N VAL A 54 -8.80 7.01 24.33
CA VAL A 54 -7.77 6.68 23.34
C VAL A 54 -8.40 5.94 22.16
N GLN A 55 -8.36 6.59 21.01
CA GLN A 55 -9.00 6.11 19.76
C GLN A 55 -7.97 5.70 18.71
N ARG A 56 -6.70 5.59 19.12
CA ARG A 56 -5.56 5.27 18.26
C ARG A 56 -4.79 4.12 18.89
N VAL A 57 -4.79 2.96 18.26
CA VAL A 57 -4.11 1.76 18.74
C VAL A 57 -3.10 1.29 17.70
N ALA A 58 -1.91 0.89 18.15
CA ALA A 58 -0.91 0.26 17.31
C ALA A 58 -0.60 -1.16 17.81
N LEU A 59 -0.66 -2.14 16.92
CA LEU A 59 -0.42 -3.55 17.23
C LEU A 59 0.80 -4.06 16.48
N GLY A 60 1.85 -4.42 17.21
CA GLY A 60 3.03 -5.10 16.69
C GLY A 60 2.77 -6.60 16.55
N LEU A 61 2.86 -7.11 15.33
CA LEU A 61 2.67 -8.53 15.05
C LEU A 61 4.01 -9.24 14.86
N ASP A 62 4.19 -10.36 15.54
CA ASP A 62 5.33 -11.25 15.36
C ASP A 62 4.88 -12.52 14.65
N VAL A 63 5.34 -12.70 13.41
CA VAL A 63 4.85 -13.74 12.47
C VAL A 63 5.52 -15.10 12.70
N ARG A 64 5.74 -15.46 13.96
CA ARG A 64 6.38 -16.73 14.32
C ARG A 64 5.46 -17.94 14.16
N GLU A 65 4.15 -17.71 14.05
CA GLU A 65 3.16 -18.77 13.93
C GLU A 65 2.83 -19.06 12.47
N ARG A 66 2.95 -20.33 12.04
CA ARG A 66 2.71 -20.73 10.64
C ARG A 66 1.22 -20.72 10.28
N HIS A 67 0.35 -20.99 11.24
CA HIS A 67 -1.11 -21.03 11.05
C HIS A 67 -1.72 -19.62 10.93
N PHE A 68 -0.95 -18.57 11.24
CA PHE A 68 -1.41 -17.18 11.23
C PHE A 68 -1.54 -16.60 9.81
N LEU A 69 -0.67 -17.00 8.87
CA LEU A 69 -0.63 -16.39 7.53
C LEU A 69 -1.87 -16.70 6.68
N ASP A 70 -2.61 -17.75 7.02
CA ASP A 70 -3.81 -18.14 6.28
C ASP A 70 -5.08 -17.44 6.81
N GLU A 71 -5.10 -17.04 8.08
CA GLU A 71 -6.30 -16.50 8.75
C GLU A 71 -6.35 -14.97 8.78
N PHE A 72 -5.18 -14.30 8.70
CA PHE A 72 -5.11 -12.85 8.87
C PHE A 72 -5.90 -12.02 7.85
N PRO A 73 -6.01 -12.38 6.54
CA PRO A 73 -6.76 -11.55 5.59
C PRO A 73 -8.24 -11.51 5.98
N ARG A 74 -8.79 -12.66 6.37
CA ARG A 74 -10.18 -12.80 6.81
C ARG A 74 -10.45 -11.96 8.06
N ILE A 75 -9.55 -12.01 9.04
CA ILE A 75 -9.67 -11.22 10.28
C ILE A 75 -9.68 -9.72 9.96
N PHE A 76 -8.80 -9.26 9.07
CA PHE A 76 -8.72 -7.84 8.73
C PHE A 76 -9.94 -7.37 7.94
N GLU A 77 -10.46 -8.19 7.03
CA GLU A 77 -11.72 -7.91 6.33
C GLU A 77 -12.90 -7.84 7.30
N GLU A 78 -13.02 -8.78 8.25
CA GLU A 78 -14.06 -8.78 9.28
C GLU A 78 -14.01 -7.51 10.14
N LEU A 79 -12.80 -7.06 10.52
CA LEU A 79 -12.63 -5.83 11.30
C LEU A 79 -12.99 -4.57 10.51
N ARG A 80 -12.57 -4.49 9.23
CA ARG A 80 -12.97 -3.38 8.35
C ARG A 80 -14.47 -3.34 8.11
N ALA A 81 -15.10 -4.50 7.93
CA ALA A 81 -16.56 -4.61 7.77
C ALA A 81 -17.34 -4.15 9.02
N ARG A 82 -16.71 -4.18 10.20
CA ARG A 82 -17.25 -3.65 11.46
C ARG A 82 -17.08 -2.13 11.60
N GLY A 83 -16.44 -1.46 10.65
CA GLY A 83 -16.18 -0.01 10.69
C GLY A 83 -14.92 0.37 11.47
N VAL A 84 -14.00 -0.57 11.70
CA VAL A 84 -12.69 -0.24 12.28
C VAL A 84 -11.81 0.37 11.17
N ALA A 85 -11.25 1.55 11.42
CA ALA A 85 -10.27 2.18 10.55
C ALA A 85 -8.91 1.45 10.70
N LEU A 86 -8.81 0.29 10.06
CA LEU A 86 -7.66 -0.60 10.10
C LEU A 86 -6.66 -0.28 8.98
N GLU A 87 -5.39 -0.11 9.36
CA GLU A 87 -4.28 0.16 8.44
C GLU A 87 -3.11 -0.78 8.76
N VAL A 88 -2.60 -1.49 7.75
CA VAL A 88 -1.50 -2.44 7.85
C VAL A 88 -0.23 -1.80 7.29
N LEU A 89 0.72 -1.55 8.19
CA LEU A 89 2.05 -1.06 7.88
C LEU A 89 3.05 -2.23 7.85
N TYR A 90 3.57 -2.53 6.67
CA TYR A 90 4.58 -3.54 6.44
C TYR A 90 5.97 -2.91 6.29
N LEU A 91 6.90 -3.24 7.19
CA LEU A 91 8.28 -2.76 7.12
C LEU A 91 9.19 -3.81 6.48
N GLU A 92 9.93 -3.41 5.45
CA GLU A 92 10.93 -4.24 4.79
C GLU A 92 12.31 -3.60 4.76
N ALA A 93 13.29 -4.41 4.39
CA ALA A 93 14.64 -4.00 4.04
C ALA A 93 15.25 -5.07 3.14
N SER A 94 16.33 -4.74 2.43
CA SER A 94 17.08 -5.69 1.62
C SER A 94 17.75 -6.74 2.51
N ASP A 95 17.95 -7.94 1.95
CA ASP A 95 18.53 -9.07 2.68
C ASP A 95 19.91 -8.72 3.24
N ASP A 96 20.75 -8.01 2.48
CA ASP A 96 22.08 -7.56 2.91
C ASP A 96 22.01 -6.62 4.12
N GLN A 97 21.05 -5.70 4.14
CA GLN A 97 20.87 -4.78 5.27
C GLN A 97 20.35 -5.51 6.51
N LEU A 98 19.43 -6.46 6.34
CA LEU A 98 18.95 -7.28 7.44
C LEU A 98 20.08 -8.12 8.05
N VAL A 99 20.87 -8.80 7.21
CA VAL A 99 22.06 -9.55 7.64
C VAL A 99 23.00 -8.67 8.46
N ARG A 100 23.28 -7.45 7.96
CA ARG A 100 24.13 -6.48 8.66
C ARG A 100 23.55 -6.09 10.03
N ARG A 101 22.27 -5.70 10.11
CA ARG A 101 21.60 -5.30 11.37
C ARG A 101 21.62 -6.42 12.43
N PHE A 102 21.43 -7.67 12.01
CA PHE A 102 21.53 -8.82 12.92
C PHE A 102 22.95 -9.07 13.42
N SER A 103 23.94 -8.89 12.54
CA SER A 103 25.35 -9.01 12.92
C SER A 103 25.78 -7.93 13.94
N GLU A 104 25.24 -6.71 13.80
CA GLU A 104 25.53 -5.57 14.68
C GLU A 104 24.86 -5.70 16.05
N THR A 105 23.65 -6.25 16.11
CA THR A 105 22.89 -6.37 17.37
C THR A 105 23.26 -7.61 18.20
N ARG A 106 24.08 -8.54 17.67
CA ARG A 106 24.43 -9.85 18.27
C ARG A 106 23.22 -10.67 18.75
N ARG A 107 22.00 -10.33 18.33
CA ARG A 107 20.79 -11.02 18.74
C ARG A 107 20.64 -12.29 17.89
N PRO A 108 20.44 -13.46 18.50
CA PRO A 108 20.16 -14.68 17.76
C PRO A 108 18.85 -14.52 16.96
N HIS A 109 18.86 -14.95 15.70
CA HIS A 109 17.70 -14.88 14.82
C HIS A 109 16.61 -15.85 15.34
N PRO A 110 15.36 -15.41 15.55
CA PRO A 110 14.29 -16.25 16.08
C PRO A 110 14.02 -17.52 15.25
N ALA A 111 14.28 -17.46 13.94
CA ALA A 111 14.07 -18.56 13.00
C ALA A 111 15.29 -19.47 12.71
N ALA A 112 16.42 -19.33 13.42
CA ALA A 112 17.65 -20.08 13.10
C ALA A 112 18.31 -20.75 14.33
N PRO A 113 17.87 -21.94 14.77
CA PRO A 113 18.71 -22.81 15.57
C PRO A 113 19.73 -23.50 14.64
N GLY A 114 20.81 -22.79 14.27
CA GLY A 114 21.98 -23.38 13.60
C GLY A 114 22.08 -23.27 12.06
N GLY A 115 21.28 -22.43 11.39
CA GLY A 115 21.34 -22.22 9.93
C GLY A 115 22.03 -20.91 9.49
N VAL A 116 22.31 -20.76 8.18
CA VAL A 116 22.85 -19.53 7.59
C VAL A 116 21.78 -18.42 7.70
N LEU A 117 22.12 -17.30 8.33
CA LEU A 117 21.21 -16.17 8.58
C LEU A 117 20.49 -15.68 7.31
N ALA A 118 21.19 -15.60 6.18
CA ALA A 118 20.64 -15.20 4.90
C ALA A 118 19.51 -16.15 4.40
N ASP A 119 19.61 -17.45 4.67
CA ASP A 119 18.56 -18.41 4.30
C ASP A 119 17.30 -18.21 5.15
N SER A 120 17.47 -17.88 6.43
CA SER A 120 16.36 -17.60 7.33
C SER A 120 15.60 -16.34 6.93
N ILE A 121 16.33 -15.28 6.55
CA ILE A 121 15.73 -14.03 6.04
C ILE A 121 14.95 -14.30 4.76
N ARG A 122 15.53 -15.05 3.80
CA ARG A 122 14.83 -15.41 2.56
C ARG A 122 13.56 -16.22 2.82
N ARG A 123 13.62 -17.20 3.71
CA ARG A 123 12.44 -18.00 4.11
C ARG A 123 11.39 -17.16 4.81
N GLU A 124 11.78 -16.20 5.63
CA GLU A 124 10.86 -15.26 6.28
C GLU A 124 10.17 -14.37 5.24
N ARG A 125 10.91 -13.85 4.25
CA ARG A 125 10.36 -13.06 3.15
C ARG A 125 9.32 -13.82 2.34
N GLU A 126 9.61 -15.06 1.96
CA GLU A 126 8.62 -15.88 1.23
C GLU A 126 7.37 -16.14 2.07
N LYS A 127 7.52 -16.39 3.37
CA LYS A 127 6.39 -16.58 4.29
C LYS A 127 5.55 -15.30 4.44
N LEU A 128 6.19 -14.14 4.53
CA LEU A 128 5.51 -12.87 4.71
C LEU A 128 4.96 -12.26 3.42
N ARG A 129 5.25 -12.85 2.26
CA ARG A 129 4.80 -12.32 0.96
C ARG A 129 3.28 -12.08 0.90
N PRO A 130 2.40 -13.00 1.36
CA PRO A 130 0.95 -12.74 1.36
C PRO A 130 0.57 -11.52 2.20
N LEU A 131 1.24 -11.30 3.34
CA LEU A 131 1.01 -10.15 4.21
C LEU A 131 1.50 -8.85 3.58
N ARG A 132 2.60 -8.90 2.84
CA ARG A 132 3.12 -7.76 2.07
C ARG A 132 2.15 -7.37 0.94
N GLU A 133 1.56 -8.35 0.26
CA GLU A 133 0.66 -8.12 -0.89
C GLU A 133 -0.64 -7.41 -0.50
N VAL A 134 -1.10 -7.59 0.74
CA VAL A 134 -2.35 -6.98 1.25
C VAL A 134 -2.11 -5.86 2.25
N ALA A 135 -0.86 -5.44 2.45
CA ALA A 135 -0.55 -4.32 3.32
C ALA A 135 -1.00 -3.00 2.68
N ASP A 136 -1.64 -2.12 3.46
CA ASP A 136 -2.05 -0.81 2.98
C ASP A 136 -0.83 0.08 2.68
N ARG A 137 0.25 -0.07 3.47
CA ARG A 137 1.51 0.65 3.27
C ARG A 137 2.71 -0.25 3.43
N VAL A 138 3.65 -0.15 2.50
CA VAL A 138 4.95 -0.82 2.56
C VAL A 138 6.03 0.24 2.71
N LEU A 139 6.87 0.12 3.74
CA LEU A 139 7.99 1.02 4.00
C LEU A 139 9.31 0.27 3.87
N ASP A 140 10.10 0.60 2.84
CA ASP A 140 11.47 0.11 2.70
C ASP A 140 12.42 0.92 3.59
N THR A 141 13.05 0.23 4.54
CA THR A 141 13.98 0.80 5.51
C THR A 141 15.44 0.56 5.16
N SER A 142 15.74 0.00 3.99
CA SER A 142 17.10 -0.42 3.59
C SER A 142 18.13 0.69 3.70
N ALA A 143 17.79 1.89 3.22
CA ALA A 143 18.67 3.05 3.21
C ALA A 143 18.42 4.02 4.38
N LEU A 144 17.44 3.73 5.24
CA LEU A 144 17.04 4.65 6.30
C LEU A 144 17.87 4.43 7.56
N THR A 145 18.39 5.54 8.09
CA THR A 145 18.84 5.62 9.48
C THR A 145 17.67 5.56 10.44
N VAL A 146 17.94 5.34 11.73
CA VAL A 146 16.89 5.34 12.76
C VAL A 146 16.16 6.68 12.80
N HIS A 147 16.85 7.81 12.62
CA HIS A 147 16.24 9.14 12.63
C HIS A 147 15.34 9.37 11.41
N GLU A 148 15.78 8.96 10.22
CA GLU A 148 14.97 9.04 9.00
C GLU A 148 13.76 8.12 9.06
N LEU A 149 13.91 6.91 9.60
CA LEU A 149 12.78 6.01 9.85
C LEU A 149 11.75 6.66 10.77
N ARG A 150 12.19 7.32 11.85
CA ARG A 150 11.28 8.06 12.72
C ARG A 150 10.54 9.16 11.97
N SER A 151 11.24 9.96 11.16
CA SER A 151 10.62 11.02 10.37
C SER A 151 9.60 10.46 9.39
N ALA A 152 9.99 9.44 8.60
CA ALA A 152 9.13 8.80 7.63
C ALA A 152 7.86 8.23 8.26
N LEU A 153 7.96 7.61 9.44
CA LEU A 153 6.81 7.08 10.18
C LEU A 153 5.89 8.19 10.73
N ARG A 154 6.44 9.32 11.19
CA ARG A 154 5.61 10.47 11.58
C ARG A 154 4.84 10.99 10.38
N ASP A 155 5.52 11.23 9.27
CA ASP A 155 4.89 11.71 8.03
C ASP A 155 3.81 10.74 7.53
N LEU A 156 4.07 9.43 7.64
CA LEU A 156 3.12 8.38 7.26
C LEU A 156 1.84 8.43 8.10
N VAL A 157 1.98 8.63 9.41
CA VAL A 157 0.87 8.49 10.39
C VAL A 157 0.10 9.79 10.58
N GLU A 158 0.80 10.93 10.56
CA GLU A 158 0.26 12.30 10.67
C GLU A 158 -0.36 12.83 9.37
N ARG A 159 -0.16 12.13 8.25
CA ARG A 159 -0.95 12.31 7.03
C ARG A 159 -2.07 11.26 7.00
N PRO A 160 -3.18 11.44 7.75
CA PRO A 160 -4.39 10.67 7.51
C PRO A 160 -4.86 11.05 6.11
N GLU A 161 -4.74 10.11 5.18
CA GLU A 161 -5.06 10.30 3.76
C GLU A 161 -4.32 11.49 3.12
N ALA A 162 -3.23 11.22 2.41
CA ALA A 162 -3.12 11.90 1.12
C ALA A 162 -4.41 11.51 0.39
N GLY A 163 -5.40 12.41 0.37
CA GLY A 163 -6.73 12.12 -0.16
C GLY A 163 -6.60 11.37 -1.48
N THR A 164 -7.40 10.32 -1.67
CA THR A 164 -7.40 9.55 -2.91
C THR A 164 -7.29 10.51 -4.10
N MET A 165 -6.25 10.36 -4.91
CA MET A 165 -6.07 11.23 -6.07
C MET A 165 -7.23 10.96 -7.02
N THR A 166 -8.19 11.87 -7.05
CA THR A 166 -9.34 11.75 -7.96
C THR A 166 -8.89 12.22 -9.33
N ILE A 167 -8.72 11.27 -10.25
CA ILE A 167 -8.39 11.56 -11.64
C ILE A 167 -9.71 11.72 -12.42
N THR A 168 -9.93 12.90 -12.99
CA THR A 168 -11.09 13.17 -13.86
C THR A 168 -10.64 13.14 -15.31
N LEU A 169 -11.18 12.21 -16.10
CA LEU A 169 -10.96 12.17 -17.56
C LEU A 169 -12.12 12.88 -18.27
N VAL A 170 -11.79 13.91 -19.05
CA VAL A 170 -12.76 14.66 -19.86
C VAL A 170 -12.35 14.57 -21.32
N SER A 171 -13.26 14.12 -22.17
CA SER A 171 -13.10 14.23 -23.63
C SER A 171 -13.65 15.58 -24.10
N PHE A 172 -12.89 16.30 -24.93
CA PHE A 172 -13.27 17.60 -25.46
C PHE A 172 -12.91 17.71 -26.95
N GLY A 173 -13.46 18.72 -27.63
CA GLY A 173 -13.10 19.04 -29.01
C GLY A 173 -12.50 20.43 -29.10
N TYR A 174 -11.34 20.59 -29.74
CA TYR A 174 -10.60 21.86 -29.85
C TYR A 174 -11.43 23.05 -30.38
N LYS A 175 -12.45 22.81 -31.21
CA LYS A 175 -13.38 23.87 -31.67
C LYS A 175 -14.17 24.55 -30.54
N TYR A 176 -14.25 23.91 -29.37
CA TYR A 176 -14.94 24.39 -28.18
C TYR A 176 -13.96 24.93 -27.11
N GLY A 177 -12.66 24.96 -27.41
CA GLY A 177 -11.62 25.35 -26.46
C GLY A 177 -11.14 24.19 -25.57
N LEU A 178 -10.07 24.44 -24.82
CA LEU A 178 -9.59 23.54 -23.77
C LEU A 178 -10.48 23.69 -22.51
N PRO A 179 -10.76 22.61 -21.77
CA PRO A 179 -11.37 22.71 -20.45
C PRO A 179 -10.51 23.61 -19.56
N THR A 180 -11.14 24.53 -18.85
CA THR A 180 -10.45 25.55 -18.03
C THR A 180 -9.77 24.97 -16.80
N ASP A 181 -10.18 23.78 -16.39
CA ASP A 181 -9.76 23.01 -15.23
C ASP A 181 -8.86 21.82 -15.60
N ALA A 182 -8.38 21.73 -16.84
CA ALA A 182 -7.49 20.66 -17.26
C ALA A 182 -6.03 20.92 -16.88
N ASP A 183 -5.45 20.04 -16.05
CA ASP A 183 -4.01 20.06 -15.73
C ASP A 183 -3.14 19.48 -16.85
N LEU A 184 -3.66 18.48 -17.58
CA LEU A 184 -2.99 17.82 -18.70
C LEU A 184 -3.94 17.71 -19.90
N ALA A 185 -3.45 18.08 -21.08
CA ALA A 185 -4.19 17.94 -22.33
C ALA A 185 -3.44 17.01 -23.28
N LEU A 186 -4.11 15.94 -23.71
CA LEU A 186 -3.61 14.97 -24.68
C LEU A 186 -4.29 15.18 -26.04
N ASP A 187 -3.52 15.61 -27.04
CA ASP A 187 -4.06 15.85 -28.39
C ASP A 187 -4.11 14.54 -29.20
N CYS A 188 -5.30 14.01 -29.43
CA CYS A 188 -5.50 12.78 -30.19
C CYS A 188 -5.75 13.00 -31.70
N ARG A 189 -5.67 14.22 -32.23
CA ARG A 189 -6.06 14.52 -33.63
C ARG A 189 -5.16 13.88 -34.70
N PHE A 190 -3.96 13.45 -34.32
CA PHE A 190 -3.06 12.73 -35.21
C PHE A 190 -3.46 11.27 -35.43
N LEU A 191 -4.35 10.72 -34.59
CA LEU A 191 -4.83 9.35 -34.73
C LEU A 191 -5.77 9.21 -35.93
N PRO A 192 -5.88 8.00 -36.52
CA PRO A 192 -6.82 7.75 -37.59
C PRO A 192 -8.26 8.11 -37.20
N ASN A 193 -8.90 8.92 -38.03
CA ASN A 193 -10.20 9.51 -37.70
C ASN A 193 -11.37 8.59 -38.16
N PRO A 194 -12.21 8.08 -37.24
CA PRO A 194 -13.35 7.21 -37.59
C PRO A 194 -14.42 7.92 -38.43
N PHE A 195 -14.41 9.25 -38.50
CA PHE A 195 -15.36 10.04 -39.30
C PHE A 195 -15.29 9.77 -40.82
N PHE A 196 -14.16 9.22 -41.30
CA PHE A 196 -13.98 8.83 -42.70
C PHE A 196 -14.60 7.47 -43.03
N VAL A 197 -15.06 6.72 -42.03
CA VAL A 197 -15.77 5.46 -42.21
C VAL A 197 -17.26 5.73 -42.14
N GLU A 198 -17.96 5.47 -43.24
CA GLU A 198 -19.36 5.86 -43.43
C GLU A 198 -20.26 5.28 -42.33
N GLU A 199 -20.02 4.02 -41.96
CA GLU A 199 -20.77 3.27 -40.95
C GLU A 199 -20.52 3.76 -39.52
N LEU A 200 -19.42 4.49 -39.29
CA LEU A 200 -19.03 5.00 -37.97
C LEU A 200 -19.29 6.50 -37.80
N ARG A 201 -19.52 7.23 -38.90
CA ARG A 201 -19.62 8.69 -38.90
C ARG A 201 -20.67 9.26 -37.95
N ALA A 202 -21.81 8.59 -37.80
CA ALA A 202 -22.92 9.03 -36.96
C ALA A 202 -22.80 8.56 -35.49
N LYS A 203 -21.77 7.77 -35.17
CA LYS A 203 -21.59 7.14 -33.86
C LYS A 203 -20.63 7.94 -32.99
N THR A 204 -20.66 7.67 -31.69
CA THR A 204 -19.75 8.27 -30.70
C THR A 204 -18.67 7.28 -30.30
N GLY A 205 -17.60 7.75 -29.64
CA GLY A 205 -16.55 6.89 -29.10
C GLY A 205 -17.02 5.89 -28.02
N ALA A 206 -18.24 6.04 -27.50
CA ALA A 206 -18.85 5.08 -26.58
C ALA A 206 -19.51 3.89 -27.30
N ASP A 207 -19.73 3.96 -28.62
CA ASP A 207 -20.22 2.82 -29.40
C ASP A 207 -19.08 1.79 -29.57
N PRO A 208 -19.30 0.51 -29.20
CA PRO A 208 -18.27 -0.54 -29.30
C PRO A 208 -17.65 -0.66 -30.69
N ALA A 209 -18.42 -0.41 -31.77
CA ALA A 209 -17.90 -0.48 -33.13
C ALA A 209 -16.86 0.62 -33.41
N VAL A 210 -17.03 1.81 -32.82
CA VAL A 210 -16.07 2.91 -32.92
C VAL A 210 -14.86 2.63 -32.04
N ALA A 211 -15.10 2.20 -30.79
CA ALA A 211 -14.03 1.87 -29.85
C ALA A 211 -13.11 0.78 -30.40
N ASP A 212 -13.68 -0.34 -30.87
CA ASP A 212 -12.92 -1.42 -31.46
C ASP A 212 -12.18 -1.01 -32.73
N TRP A 213 -12.79 -0.16 -33.56
CA TRP A 213 -12.13 0.34 -34.76
C TRP A 213 -10.90 1.18 -34.39
N VAL A 214 -11.02 2.10 -33.44
CA VAL A 214 -9.90 2.95 -32.99
C VAL A 214 -8.82 2.10 -32.31
N LEU A 215 -9.19 1.24 -31.35
CA LEU A 215 -8.25 0.50 -30.49
C LEU A 215 -7.54 -0.68 -31.18
N ARG A 216 -7.99 -1.12 -32.36
CA ARG A 216 -7.30 -2.15 -33.16
C ARG A 216 -6.11 -1.62 -33.97
N ARG A 217 -5.89 -0.31 -33.98
CA ARG A 217 -4.81 0.32 -34.75
C ARG A 217 -3.52 0.39 -33.95
N GLU A 218 -2.41 0.16 -34.62
CA GLU A 218 -1.08 0.14 -34.03
C GLU A 218 -0.73 1.50 -33.39
N GLU A 219 -1.02 2.60 -34.09
CA GLU A 219 -0.72 3.96 -33.61
C GLU A 219 -1.55 4.33 -32.37
N SER A 220 -2.79 3.85 -32.31
CA SER A 220 -3.67 4.05 -31.16
C SER A 220 -3.21 3.24 -29.94
N GLN A 221 -2.75 2.00 -30.17
CA GLN A 221 -2.20 1.16 -29.11
C GLN A 221 -0.87 1.70 -28.59
N GLU A 222 0.01 2.17 -29.48
CA GLU A 222 1.28 2.78 -29.09
C GLU A 222 1.06 4.05 -28.27
N PHE A 223 0.18 4.95 -28.73
CA PHE A 223 -0.13 6.17 -28.00
C PHE A 223 -0.73 5.87 -26.62
N LEU A 224 -1.68 4.94 -26.55
CA LEU A 224 -2.28 4.52 -25.28
C LEU A 224 -1.23 3.95 -24.32
N GLY A 225 -0.32 3.11 -24.82
CA GLY A 225 0.79 2.58 -24.03
C GLY A 225 1.66 3.69 -23.43
N ARG A 226 2.10 4.65 -24.26
CA ARG A 226 2.91 5.79 -23.81
C ARG A 226 2.19 6.68 -22.80
N VAL A 227 0.89 6.91 -22.97
CA VAL A 227 0.07 7.68 -22.02
C VAL A 227 -0.03 6.96 -20.68
N LEU A 228 -0.25 5.64 -20.68
CA LEU A 228 -0.30 4.85 -19.46
C LEU A 228 1.05 4.76 -18.74
N ASP A 229 2.16 4.80 -19.47
CA ASP A 229 3.50 4.80 -18.90
C ASP A 229 3.92 6.17 -18.31
N LEU A 230 3.23 7.26 -18.64
CA LEU A 230 3.53 8.62 -18.16
C LEU A 230 3.56 8.72 -16.61
N HIS A 231 2.86 7.82 -15.91
CA HIS A 231 2.80 7.78 -14.45
C HIS A 231 3.80 6.82 -13.80
N ARG A 232 4.53 6.00 -14.58
CA ARG A 232 5.48 5.01 -14.04
C ARG A 232 6.87 5.55 -13.74
N ASP A 233 7.23 6.71 -14.31
CA ASP A 233 8.57 7.29 -14.17
C ASP A 233 8.72 8.28 -13.00
N ALA A 234 7.69 8.45 -12.15
CA ALA A 234 7.76 9.31 -10.96
C ALA A 234 8.42 8.64 -9.74
N ASP A 235 8.71 7.33 -9.81
CA ASP A 235 9.33 6.52 -8.75
C ASP A 235 10.84 6.29 -8.95
N ARG A 236 11.55 7.17 -9.69
CA ARG A 236 13.02 7.13 -9.85
C ARG A 236 13.73 8.30 -9.19
#